data_AF-A0A2W2FSH5-F1
#
_entry.id   AF-A0A2W2FSH5-F1
#
_cell.length_a   1.000
_cell.length_b   1.000
_cell.length_c   1.000
_cell.angle_alpha   90.00
_cell.angle_beta   90.00
_cell.angle_gamma   90.00
#
_symmetry.space_group_name_H-M   'P 1'
#
loop_
_entity.id
_entity.type
_entity.pdbx_description
1 polymer ?
#
loop_
_entity_poly.entity_id
_entity_poly.type
_entity_poly.pdbx_seq_one_letter_code
_entity_poly.pdbx_strand_id
1 'polypeptide(L)' 'SAGAGRAEASALLSRLGGSVLRSPQVSVTRTAEVARVQVSGVAPAVVPFLRLPATTVAYGPVERFRGDR' A
#
# COMPACT_ATOMS: atom_id res chain seq x y z
N SER A 1 -12.02 -6.10 3.94
CA SER A 1 -12.49 -4.68 3.91
C SER A 1 -11.30 -3.75 3.68
N ALA A 2 -11.51 -2.44 3.47
CA ALA A 2 -10.40 -1.47 3.33
C ALA A 2 -9.50 -1.43 4.59
N GLY A 3 -10.10 -1.50 5.78
CA GLY A 3 -9.35 -1.58 7.05
C GLY A 3 -8.47 -2.81 7.16
N ALA A 4 -9.00 -4.00 6.81
CA ALA A 4 -8.22 -5.23 6.79
C ALA A 4 -7.04 -5.16 5.79
N GLY A 5 -7.28 -4.64 4.58
CA GLY A 5 -6.22 -4.46 3.58
C GLY A 5 -5.14 -3.47 4.02
N ARG A 6 -5.52 -2.38 4.72
CA ARG A 6 -4.55 -1.46 5.33
C ARG A 6 -3.72 -2.16 6.39
N ALA A 7 -4.35 -2.92 7.28
CA ALA A 7 -3.65 -3.64 8.35
C ALA A 7 -2.64 -4.66 7.78
N GLU A 8 -3.04 -5.42 6.77
CA GLU A 8 -2.18 -6.39 6.09
C GLU A 8 -0.99 -5.71 5.39
N ALA A 9 -1.25 -4.63 4.64
CA ALA A 9 -0.19 -3.86 3.99
C ALA A 9 0.79 -3.24 5.00
N SER A 10 0.29 -2.70 6.11
CA SER A 10 1.13 -2.20 7.20
C SER A 10 1.98 -3.30 7.83
N ALA A 11 1.42 -4.50 8.05
CA ALA A 11 2.15 -5.65 8.58
C ALA A 11 3.21 -6.19 7.61
N LEU A 12 2.97 -6.12 6.30
CA LEU A 12 3.98 -6.46 5.30
C LEU A 12 5.13 -5.44 5.32
N LEU A 13 4.82 -4.15 5.32
CA LEU A 13 5.84 -3.09 5.33
C LEU A 13 6.68 -3.11 6.61
N SER A 14 6.09 -3.43 7.77
CA SER A 14 6.85 -3.57 9.01
C SER A 14 7.84 -4.73 8.94
N ARG A 15 7.50 -5.85 8.27
CA ARG A 15 8.40 -6.99 8.07
C ARG A 15 9.55 -6.68 7.09
N LEU A 16 9.30 -5.91 6.04
CA LEU A 16 10.36 -5.46 5.13
C LEU A 16 11.35 -4.50 5.80
N GLY A 17 10.89 -3.80 6.85
CA GLY A 17 11.67 -2.79 7.56
C GLY A 17 12.01 -1.59 6.67
N GLY A 18 12.77 -0.64 7.24
CA GLY A 18 13.23 0.55 6.52
C GLY A 18 14.23 0.29 5.38
N SER A 19 14.46 -0.98 5.02
CA SER A 19 15.44 -1.43 4.03
C SER A 19 14.99 -1.14 2.58
N VAL A 20 13.67 -1.15 2.32
CA VAL A 20 13.09 -0.90 0.99
C VAL A 20 12.50 0.50 0.90
N LEU A 21 11.78 0.94 1.93
CA LEU A 21 11.19 2.27 2.03
C LEU A 21 11.28 2.76 3.47
N ARG A 22 11.76 3.99 3.66
CA ARG A 22 11.74 4.68 4.95
C ARG A 22 10.43 5.42 5.14
N SER A 23 9.93 5.36 6.37
CA SER A 23 8.66 5.97 6.81
C SER A 23 7.50 5.69 5.86
N PRO A 24 7.23 4.40 5.53
CA PRO A 24 6.21 4.10 4.55
C PRO A 24 4.81 4.42 5.07
N GLN A 25 3.96 4.94 4.20
CA GLN A 25 2.56 5.21 4.46
C GLN A 25 1.70 4.42 3.47
N VAL A 26 0.59 3.87 3.98
CA VAL A 26 -0.37 3.13 3.16
C VAL A 26 -1.75 3.77 3.25
N SER A 27 -2.35 4.01 2.09
CA SER A 27 -3.77 4.32 1.97
C SER A 27 -4.48 3.22 1.20
N VAL A 28 -5.61 2.76 1.71
CA VAL A 28 -6.47 1.78 1.05
C VAL A 28 -7.85 2.37 0.95
N THR A 29 -8.37 2.43 -0.27
CA THR A 29 -9.76 2.78 -0.54
C THR A 29 -10.43 1.62 -1.27
N ARG A 30 -11.70 1.41 -0.98
CA ARG A 30 -12.51 0.37 -1.62
C ARG A 30 -13.90 0.91 -1.89
N THR A 31 -14.34 0.80 -3.14
CA THR A 31 -15.70 1.08 -3.57
C THR A 31 -16.44 -0.22 -3.91
N ALA A 32 -17.64 -0.12 -4.46
CA ALA A 32 -18.40 -1.26 -4.96
C ALA A 32 -17.86 -1.83 -6.30
N GLU A 33 -16.97 -1.11 -6.99
CA GLU A 33 -16.33 -1.59 -8.23
C GLU A 33 -14.83 -1.85 -8.07
N VAL A 34 -14.11 -1.02 -7.31
CA VAL A 34 -12.64 -0.99 -7.34
C VAL A 34 -12.05 -0.92 -5.94
N ALA A 35 -10.97 -1.66 -5.73
CA ALA A 35 -10.04 -1.48 -4.62
C ALA A 35 -8.79 -0.76 -5.12
N ARG A 36 -8.32 0.23 -4.38
CA ARG A 36 -7.11 0.98 -4.67
C ARG A 36 -6.21 0.99 -3.43
N VAL A 37 -4.94 0.68 -3.64
CA VAL A 37 -3.90 0.75 -2.63
C VAL A 37 -2.83 1.73 -3.12
N GLN A 38 -2.47 2.66 -2.26
CA GLN A 38 -1.35 3.57 -2.50
C GLN A 38 -0.33 3.41 -1.38
N VAL A 39 0.92 3.26 -1.78
CA VAL A 39 2.07 3.21 -0.88
C VAL A 39 2.99 4.37 -1.23
N SER A 40 3.38 5.15 -0.23
CA SER A 40 4.39 6.21 -0.36
C SER A 40 5.47 6.06 0.71
N GLY A 41 6.64 6.63 0.46
CA GLY A 41 7.75 6.65 1.40
C GLY A 41 8.98 7.31 0.80
N VAL A 42 10.13 7.14 1.45
CA VAL A 42 11.41 7.65 0.95
C VAL A 42 12.35 6.48 0.69
N ALA A 43 12.95 6.42 -0.48
CA ALA A 43 13.94 5.39 -0.80
C ALA A 43 15.16 5.48 0.15
N PRO A 44 15.88 4.37 0.40
CA PRO A 44 17.17 4.39 1.07
C PRO A 44 18.13 5.37 0.37
N ALA A 45 18.88 6.13 1.16
CA ALA A 45 19.82 7.12 0.64
C ALA A 45 21.18 6.47 0.49
N VAL A 46 21.72 6.49 -0.73
CA VAL A 46 23.11 6.11 -1.03
C VAL A 46 23.99 7.34 -1.30
N VAL A 47 23.38 8.47 -1.63
CA VAL A 47 24.06 9.78 -1.75
C VAL A 47 23.72 10.63 -0.52
N PRO A 48 24.72 11.24 0.14
CA PRO A 48 24.48 12.13 1.28
C PRO A 48 23.52 13.27 0.94
N PHE A 49 22.68 13.64 1.91
CA PHE A 49 21.70 14.74 1.84
C PHE A 49 20.56 14.60 0.81
N LEU A 50 20.65 13.67 -0.14
CA LEU A 50 19.59 13.41 -1.11
C LEU A 50 18.51 12.48 -0.53
N ARG A 51 17.25 12.92 -0.59
CA ARG A 51 16.08 12.11 -0.24
C ARG A 51 15.19 11.97 -1.46
N LEU A 52 14.94 10.74 -1.88
CA LEU A 52 14.10 10.45 -3.03
C LEU A 52 12.74 9.91 -2.56
N PRO A 53 11.65 10.67 -2.72
CA PRO A 53 10.32 10.16 -2.46
C PRO A 53 9.94 9.11 -3.51
N ALA A 54 9.24 8.07 -3.07
CA ALA A 54 8.69 7.03 -3.93
C ALA A 54 7.19 6.90 -3.66
N THR A 55 6.41 6.68 -4.72
CA THR A 55 4.97 6.42 -4.62
C THR A 55 4.57 5.39 -5.66
N THR A 56 3.76 4.42 -5.24
CA THR A 56 3.18 3.41 -6.13
C THR A 56 1.69 3.25 -5.84
N VAL A 57 0.93 2.94 -6.88
CA VAL A 57 -0.52 2.74 -6.81
C VAL A 57 -0.86 1.43 -7.50
N ALA A 58 -1.56 0.57 -6.78
CA ALA A 58 -2.19 -0.63 -7.33
C ALA A 58 -3.71 -0.46 -7.27
N TYR A 59 -4.41 -0.88 -8.32
CA TYR A 59 -5.87 -0.86 -8.37
C TYR A 59 -6.38 -2.12 -9.06
N GLY A 60 -7.57 -2.58 -8.65
CA GLY A 60 -8.20 -3.76 -9.23
C GLY A 60 -9.70 -3.84 -8.92
N PRO A 61 -10.46 -4.60 -9.72
CA PRO A 61 -11.88 -4.76 -9.50
C PRO A 61 -12.18 -5.48 -8.18
N VAL A 62 -13.31 -5.15 -7.56
CA VAL A 62 -13.84 -5.87 -6.40
C VAL A 62 -14.77 -6.97 -6.87
N GLU A 63 -14.51 -8.21 -6.44
CA GLU A 63 -15.41 -9.33 -6.68
C GLU A 63 -16.80 -9.05 -6.09
N ARG A 64 -17.84 -9.36 -6.87
CA ARG A 64 -19.23 -9.29 -6.44
C ARG A 64 -19.72 -10.68 -6.10
N PHE A 65 -20.05 -10.89 -4.84
CA PHE A 65 -20.72 -12.10 -4.41
C PHE A 65 -22.14 -12.11 -5.00
N ARG A 66 -22.41 -13.01 -5.95
CA ARG A 66 -23.77 -13.39 -6.31
C ARG A 66 -24.07 -14.66 -5.54
N GLY A 67 -24.88 -14.56 -4.49
CA GLY A 67 -25.37 -15.76 -3.81
C GLY A 67 -26.20 -16.56 -4.81
N ASP A 68 -25.77 -17.77 -5.09
CA ASP A 68 -26.61 -18.81 -5.67
C ASP A 68 -27.70 -19.17 -4.65
N ARG A 69 -28.95 -18.92 -5.02
CA ARG A 69 -30.12 -19.43 -4.31
C ARG A 69 -30.43 -20.84 -4.79
#